data_AF-A0A1Y1V907-F1
#
_entry.id   AF-A0A1Y1V907-F1
#
_cell.length_a   1.000
_cell.length_b   1.000
_cell.length_c   1.000
_cell.angle_alpha   90.00
_cell.angle_beta   90.00
_cell.angle_gamma   90.00
#
_symmetry.space_group_name_H-M   'P 1'
#
loop_
_entity.id
_entity.type
_entity.pdbx_description
1 polymer ?
#
loop_
_entity_poly.entity_id
_entity_poly.type
_entity_poly.pdbx_seq_one_letter_code
_entity_poly.pdbx_strand_id
1 'polypeptide(L)'
;MAEFKQLLKVPEIIQALNKINIDIKDEDIIKPSPERVFYIYECMVNYTLGIRYSDLTQPNFEIERKLEYPELLKDSLPLVSFYELISKILKNVGIETFSFTDLVNPEPNQLRRNLSAFVQFIYFEQKHTATIYEFKNKTDEYDNILNEKQARIEELKQKIEQVRLEREKDEVEAQKIKEINNKLTNQNRELKSNHDVTANNIAKLKSQKESLEEKITNTQLMINNNQEESTRLRSLLVHNPEEFKKLIENLNNSLNDKRHQISTTDKRIQELQSNMHKMQALKEIISECIKSIQECQENFDEFKTYQKKASEEGEKVEKVDSDVRNLTMENEQLDQRYRNIEEMEQRVIKKKNENIKNLEIKMNQLREKYYKVRDDYLIKMVDLDKHRKSVQETENKTITLKEQIKSDMATMNSAYNKLKSQVDCYLTEVQASLRENI
;
A
#
# COMPACT_ATOMS: atom_id res chain seq x y z
N MET A 1 -19.32 -19.64 -34.38
CA MET A 1 -20.34 -20.08 -33.41
C MET A 1 -21.23 -21.21 -33.99
N ALA A 2 -20.65 -22.24 -34.63
CA ALA A 2 -21.43 -23.33 -35.25
C ALA A 2 -21.30 -24.68 -34.51
N GLU A 3 -20.55 -24.74 -33.40
CA GLU A 3 -20.22 -26.00 -32.71
C GLU A 3 -21.21 -26.42 -31.62
N PHE A 4 -22.17 -25.58 -31.25
CA PHE A 4 -23.03 -25.84 -30.09
C PHE A 4 -24.47 -26.12 -30.53
N LYS A 5 -24.66 -27.27 -31.18
CA LYS A 5 -25.98 -27.77 -31.63
C LYS A 5 -26.45 -28.99 -30.83
N GLN A 6 -25.89 -29.21 -29.64
CA GLN A 6 -26.20 -30.37 -28.80
C GLN A 6 -27.23 -29.99 -27.74
N LEU A 7 -28.36 -30.70 -27.73
CA LEU A 7 -29.37 -30.60 -26.66
C LEU A 7 -28.78 -31.20 -25.38
N LEU A 8 -28.60 -30.37 -24.35
CA LEU A 8 -28.08 -30.81 -23.05
C LEU A 8 -29.12 -31.65 -22.32
N LYS A 9 -28.68 -32.54 -21.43
CA LYS A 9 -29.59 -33.32 -20.57
C LYS A 9 -30.18 -32.39 -19.51
N VAL A 10 -31.44 -32.63 -19.11
CA VAL A 10 -32.15 -31.88 -18.05
C VAL A 10 -31.30 -31.67 -16.78
N PRO A 11 -30.63 -32.71 -16.22
CA PRO A 11 -29.77 -32.53 -15.05
C PRO A 11 -28.54 -31.65 -15.30
N GLU A 12 -27.98 -31.63 -16.50
CA GLU A 12 -26.83 -30.78 -16.85
C GLU A 12 -27.23 -29.29 -16.91
N ILE A 13 -28.43 -29.01 -17.44
CA ILE A 13 -29.01 -27.67 -17.49
C ILE A 13 -29.23 -27.14 -16.07
N ILE A 14 -29.81 -27.96 -15.20
CA ILE A 14 -30.09 -27.59 -13.81
C ILE A 14 -28.81 -27.32 -13.02
N GLN A 15 -27.80 -28.18 -13.17
CA GLN A 15 -26.52 -27.98 -12.50
C GLN A 15 -25.82 -26.69 -12.97
N ALA A 16 -25.89 -26.37 -14.26
CA ALA A 16 -25.29 -25.15 -14.79
C ALA A 16 -26.02 -23.88 -14.34
N LEU A 17 -27.36 -23.89 -14.36
CA LEU A 17 -28.18 -22.74 -13.97
C LEU A 17 -28.18 -22.50 -12.46
N ASN A 18 -28.16 -23.56 -11.64
CA ASN A 18 -28.00 -23.40 -10.18
C ASN A 18 -26.62 -22.84 -9.81
N LYS A 19 -25.56 -23.12 -10.57
CA LYS A 19 -24.22 -22.55 -10.33
C LYS A 19 -24.17 -21.03 -10.52
N ILE A 20 -25.05 -20.47 -11.33
CA ILE A 20 -25.17 -19.02 -11.54
C ILE A 20 -26.33 -18.41 -10.73
N ASN A 21 -26.78 -19.09 -9.67
CA ASN A 21 -27.86 -18.67 -8.76
C ASN A 21 -29.25 -18.54 -9.42
N ILE A 22 -29.52 -19.27 -10.50
CA ILE A 22 -30.87 -19.41 -11.06
C ILE A 22 -31.48 -20.70 -10.51
N ASP A 23 -32.40 -20.57 -9.54
CA ASP A 23 -33.07 -21.72 -8.91
C ASP A 23 -34.02 -22.41 -9.90
N ILE A 24 -33.71 -23.66 -10.27
CA ILE A 24 -34.48 -24.47 -11.22
C ILE A 24 -34.54 -25.93 -10.75
N LYS A 25 -35.73 -26.54 -10.88
CA LYS A 25 -35.98 -27.96 -10.59
C LYS A 25 -36.24 -28.77 -11.86
N ASP A 26 -36.11 -30.10 -11.79
CA ASP A 26 -36.45 -31.01 -12.88
C ASP A 26 -37.90 -30.85 -13.35
N GLU A 27 -38.81 -30.60 -12.40
CA GLU A 27 -40.24 -30.41 -12.67
C GLU A 27 -40.52 -29.15 -13.51
N ASP A 28 -39.71 -28.10 -13.35
CA ASP A 28 -39.86 -26.81 -14.04
C ASP A 28 -39.55 -26.92 -15.55
N ILE A 29 -38.76 -27.92 -15.95
CA ILE A 29 -38.38 -28.17 -17.36
C ILE A 29 -39.30 -29.23 -18.00
N ILE A 30 -39.74 -30.23 -17.21
CA ILE A 30 -40.61 -31.32 -17.70
C ILE A 30 -42.08 -30.88 -17.79
N LYS A 31 -42.53 -30.03 -16.85
CA LYS A 31 -43.87 -29.44 -16.80
C LYS A 31 -43.76 -27.92 -16.56
N PRO A 32 -43.45 -27.14 -17.59
CA PRO A 32 -43.19 -25.71 -17.44
C PRO A 32 -44.47 -24.96 -17.08
N SER A 33 -44.48 -24.31 -15.91
CA SER A 33 -45.50 -23.32 -15.54
C SER A 33 -45.12 -21.95 -16.10
N PRO A 34 -46.04 -21.19 -16.73
CA PRO A 34 -45.75 -19.87 -17.29
C PRO A 34 -45.09 -18.91 -16.28
N GLU A 35 -45.57 -18.89 -15.03
CA GLU A 35 -45.01 -18.04 -13.96
C GLU A 35 -43.55 -18.40 -13.63
N ARG A 36 -43.25 -19.70 -13.63
CA ARG A 36 -41.90 -20.19 -13.32
C ARG A 36 -40.94 -19.93 -14.48
N VAL A 37 -41.39 -20.12 -15.71
CA VAL A 37 -40.60 -19.81 -16.92
C VAL A 37 -40.33 -18.32 -17.03
N PHE A 38 -41.29 -17.48 -16.69
CA PHE A 38 -41.12 -16.04 -16.63
C PHE A 38 -40.00 -15.64 -15.65
N TYR A 39 -40.02 -16.20 -14.44
CA TYR A 39 -38.97 -15.98 -13.43
C TYR A 39 -37.59 -16.46 -13.92
N ILE A 40 -37.52 -17.61 -14.59
CA ILE A 40 -36.26 -18.13 -15.14
C ILE A 40 -35.69 -17.17 -16.19
N TYR A 41 -36.51 -16.68 -17.13
CA TYR A 41 -36.05 -15.70 -18.11
C TYR A 41 -35.70 -14.34 -17.48
N GLU A 42 -36.38 -13.94 -16.42
CA GLU A 42 -36.02 -12.74 -15.66
C GLU A 42 -34.62 -12.87 -15.07
N CYS A 43 -34.32 -14.03 -14.47
CA CYS A 43 -33.00 -14.32 -13.95
C CYS A 43 -31.93 -14.35 -15.06
N MET A 44 -32.26 -14.83 -16.26
CA MET A 44 -31.36 -14.82 -17.42
C MET A 44 -31.04 -13.39 -17.90
N VAL A 45 -32.06 -12.52 -17.97
CA VAL A 45 -31.91 -11.11 -18.34
C VAL A 45 -31.07 -10.37 -17.30
N ASN A 46 -31.33 -10.62 -16.01
CA ASN A 46 -30.57 -10.02 -14.93
C ASN A 46 -29.09 -10.48 -14.94
N TYR A 47 -28.83 -11.76 -15.19
CA TYR A 47 -27.46 -12.28 -15.27
C TYR A 47 -26.67 -11.64 -16.43
N THR A 48 -27.29 -11.48 -17.61
CA THR A 48 -26.58 -11.01 -18.82
C THR A 48 -26.50 -9.50 -18.94
N LEU A 49 -27.56 -8.78 -18.57
CA LEU A 49 -27.68 -7.33 -18.78
C LEU A 49 -27.70 -6.53 -17.47
N GLY A 50 -27.87 -7.20 -16.32
CA GLY A 50 -27.99 -6.53 -15.02
C GLY A 50 -29.31 -5.77 -14.82
N ILE A 51 -30.33 -6.05 -15.65
CA ILE A 51 -31.64 -5.37 -15.63
C ILE A 51 -32.67 -6.28 -14.97
N ARG A 52 -33.44 -5.75 -14.01
CA ARG A 52 -34.58 -6.47 -13.41
C ARG A 52 -35.88 -6.11 -14.09
N TYR A 53 -36.89 -6.97 -14.01
CA TYR A 53 -38.20 -6.66 -14.58
C TYR A 53 -38.83 -5.41 -13.94
N SER A 54 -38.58 -5.18 -12.65
CA SER A 54 -38.99 -3.95 -11.95
C SER A 54 -38.47 -2.67 -12.59
N ASP A 55 -37.29 -2.70 -13.21
CA ASP A 55 -36.69 -1.52 -13.84
C ASP A 55 -37.42 -1.17 -15.15
N LEU A 56 -38.01 -2.18 -15.82
CA LEU A 56 -38.82 -2.02 -17.03
C LEU A 56 -40.23 -1.49 -16.74
N THR A 57 -40.69 -1.60 -15.50
CA THR A 57 -41.98 -1.03 -15.05
C THR A 57 -41.87 0.46 -14.72
N GLN A 58 -40.67 1.04 -14.73
CA GLN A 58 -40.47 2.46 -14.53
C GLN A 58 -40.96 3.25 -15.75
N PRO A 59 -41.65 4.38 -15.57
CA PRO A 59 -42.17 5.18 -16.66
C PRO A 59 -41.02 5.76 -17.49
N ASN A 60 -40.97 5.41 -18.78
CA ASN A 60 -40.04 6.04 -19.71
C ASN A 60 -40.70 7.28 -20.33
N PHE A 61 -40.37 8.45 -19.78
CA PHE A 61 -40.94 9.73 -20.17
C PHE A 61 -40.79 10.08 -21.66
N GLU A 62 -39.81 9.51 -22.37
CA GLU A 62 -39.65 9.73 -23.81
C GLU A 62 -40.64 8.91 -24.65
N ILE A 63 -41.04 7.73 -24.16
CA ILE A 63 -42.01 6.85 -24.81
C ILE A 63 -43.43 7.35 -24.52
N GLU A 64 -43.70 7.76 -23.28
CA GLU A 64 -45.00 8.32 -22.87
C GLU A 64 -45.37 9.58 -23.66
N ARG A 65 -44.39 10.41 -24.02
CA ARG A 65 -44.61 11.62 -24.85
C ARG A 65 -44.97 11.33 -26.31
N LYS A 66 -44.70 10.11 -26.80
CA LYS A 66 -44.95 9.70 -28.20
C LYS A 66 -46.24 8.89 -28.36
N LEU A 67 -46.86 8.45 -27.27
CA LEU A 67 -48.06 7.63 -27.28
C LEU A 67 -49.30 8.50 -27.02
N GLU A 68 -50.34 8.33 -27.82
CA GLU A 68 -51.61 9.08 -27.66
C GLU A 68 -52.37 8.68 -26.39
N TYR A 69 -52.23 7.42 -25.93
CA TYR A 69 -52.86 6.90 -24.70
C TYR A 69 -51.90 6.00 -23.89
N PRO A 70 -50.94 6.57 -23.15
CA PRO A 70 -49.94 5.81 -22.39
C PRO A 70 -50.56 4.93 -21.28
N GLU A 71 -51.67 5.37 -20.70
CA GLU A 71 -52.35 4.70 -19.58
C GLU A 71 -52.89 3.31 -19.96
N LEU A 72 -53.29 3.11 -21.22
CA LEU A 72 -53.80 1.83 -21.71
C LEU A 72 -52.68 0.81 -21.98
N LEU A 73 -51.44 1.27 -22.12
CA LEU A 73 -50.27 0.45 -22.48
C LEU A 73 -49.32 0.21 -21.30
N LYS A 74 -49.66 0.73 -20.11
CA LYS A 74 -48.81 0.68 -18.92
C LYS A 74 -48.43 -0.74 -18.49
N ASP A 75 -49.35 -1.70 -18.66
CA ASP A 75 -49.11 -3.09 -18.28
C ASP A 75 -48.51 -3.93 -19.43
N SER A 76 -48.70 -3.51 -20.67
CA SER A 76 -48.21 -4.24 -21.86
C SER A 76 -46.81 -3.81 -22.29
N LEU A 77 -46.43 -2.55 -22.06
CA LEU A 77 -45.12 -2.02 -22.45
C LEU A 77 -43.93 -2.72 -21.75
N PRO A 78 -43.97 -3.01 -20.42
CA PRO A 78 -42.89 -3.73 -19.75
C PRO A 78 -42.78 -5.17 -20.26
N LEU A 79 -43.92 -5.83 -20.54
CA LEU A 79 -43.96 -7.19 -21.09
C LEU A 79 -43.37 -7.27 -22.50
N VAL A 80 -43.68 -6.31 -23.37
CA VAL A 80 -43.11 -6.22 -24.73
C VAL A 80 -41.61 -5.93 -24.67
N SER A 81 -41.19 -5.00 -23.80
CA SER A 81 -39.78 -4.67 -23.61
C SER A 81 -38.99 -5.87 -23.09
N PHE A 82 -39.56 -6.61 -22.12
CA PHE A 82 -38.98 -7.82 -21.58
C PHE A 82 -38.87 -8.93 -22.63
N TYR A 83 -39.91 -9.15 -23.42
CA TYR A 83 -39.87 -10.07 -24.57
C TYR A 83 -38.78 -9.69 -25.57
N GLU A 84 -38.61 -8.39 -25.86
CA GLU A 84 -37.58 -7.92 -26.78
C GLU A 84 -36.17 -8.15 -26.24
N LEU A 85 -35.95 -7.96 -24.94
CA LEU A 85 -34.68 -8.24 -24.27
C LEU A 85 -34.32 -9.74 -24.33
N ILE A 86 -35.27 -10.62 -23.99
CA ILE A 86 -35.07 -12.07 -24.10
C ILE A 86 -34.81 -12.46 -25.55
N SER A 87 -35.59 -11.93 -26.49
CA SER A 87 -35.41 -12.18 -27.92
C SER A 87 -34.02 -11.78 -28.40
N LYS A 88 -33.48 -10.64 -27.95
CA LYS A 88 -32.12 -10.19 -28.28
C LYS A 88 -31.07 -11.13 -27.71
N ILE A 89 -31.21 -11.54 -26.44
CA ILE A 89 -30.28 -12.49 -25.80
C ILE A 89 -30.30 -13.83 -26.56
N LEU A 90 -31.47 -14.41 -26.78
CA LEU A 90 -31.61 -15.69 -27.45
C LEU A 90 -31.12 -15.65 -28.91
N LYS A 91 -31.34 -14.55 -29.63
CA LYS A 91 -30.77 -14.34 -30.97
C LYS A 91 -29.24 -14.34 -30.94
N ASN A 92 -28.63 -13.63 -30.00
CA ASN A 92 -27.17 -13.58 -29.86
C ASN A 92 -26.57 -14.94 -29.48
N VAL A 93 -27.35 -15.79 -28.82
CA VAL A 93 -26.98 -17.15 -28.44
C VAL A 93 -27.29 -18.18 -29.55
N GLY A 94 -27.95 -17.77 -30.64
CA GLY A 94 -28.18 -18.59 -31.84
C GLY A 94 -29.59 -19.18 -31.99
N ILE A 95 -30.59 -18.65 -31.27
CA ILE A 95 -32.01 -19.01 -31.39
C ILE A 95 -32.78 -17.85 -32.00
N GLU A 96 -33.15 -17.99 -33.27
CA GLU A 96 -33.91 -16.99 -34.01
C GLU A 96 -35.43 -17.17 -33.91
N THR A 97 -35.89 -18.33 -33.43
CA THR A 97 -37.30 -18.76 -33.46
C THR A 97 -38.07 -18.50 -32.17
N PHE A 98 -37.57 -17.65 -31.26
CA PHE A 98 -38.27 -17.33 -30.02
C PHE A 98 -39.52 -16.50 -30.29
N SER A 99 -40.65 -16.93 -29.74
CA SER A 99 -41.96 -16.31 -29.94
C SER A 99 -42.58 -15.94 -28.59
N PHE A 100 -43.51 -14.98 -28.59
CA PHE A 100 -44.25 -14.59 -27.38
C PHE A 100 -45.04 -15.77 -26.78
N THR A 101 -45.41 -16.76 -27.61
CA THR A 101 -46.01 -18.03 -27.16
C THR A 101 -45.12 -18.80 -26.20
N ASP A 102 -43.79 -18.70 -26.33
CA ASP A 102 -42.83 -19.38 -25.44
C ASP A 102 -42.80 -18.77 -24.02
N LEU A 103 -43.36 -17.57 -23.86
CA LEU A 103 -43.52 -16.89 -22.57
C LEU A 103 -44.87 -17.19 -21.92
N VAL A 104 -45.95 -17.21 -22.72
CA VAL A 104 -47.33 -17.38 -22.24
C VAL A 104 -47.72 -18.84 -22.09
N ASN A 105 -47.25 -19.71 -22.99
CA ASN A 105 -47.53 -21.14 -22.99
C ASN A 105 -46.25 -21.93 -23.35
N PRO A 106 -45.32 -22.08 -22.40
CA PRO A 106 -44.01 -22.67 -22.65
C PRO A 106 -44.12 -24.16 -23.00
N GLU A 107 -43.56 -24.57 -24.14
CA GLU A 107 -43.43 -25.99 -24.47
C GLU A 107 -42.15 -26.59 -23.87
N PRO A 108 -42.21 -27.79 -23.25
CA PRO A 108 -41.04 -28.43 -22.61
C PRO A 108 -39.81 -28.57 -23.54
N ASN A 109 -40.06 -28.94 -24.80
CA ASN A 109 -38.98 -29.14 -25.79
C ASN A 109 -38.33 -27.82 -26.23
N GLN A 110 -39.14 -26.78 -26.42
CA GLN A 110 -38.66 -25.47 -26.83
C GLN A 110 -37.94 -24.76 -25.68
N LEU A 111 -38.48 -24.85 -24.45
CA LEU A 111 -37.81 -24.35 -23.25
C LEU A 111 -36.46 -25.04 -23.03
N ARG A 112 -36.41 -26.37 -23.13
CA ARG A 112 -35.14 -27.12 -23.01
C ARG A 112 -34.12 -26.67 -24.05
N ARG A 113 -34.54 -26.41 -25.29
CA ARG A 113 -33.67 -25.89 -26.35
C ARG A 113 -33.14 -24.49 -26.02
N ASN A 114 -34.02 -23.59 -25.56
CA ASN A 114 -33.66 -22.23 -25.16
C ASN A 114 -32.65 -22.22 -24.01
N LEU A 115 -32.92 -22.99 -22.95
CA LEU A 115 -32.03 -23.11 -21.81
C LEU A 115 -30.70 -23.81 -22.15
N SER A 116 -30.72 -24.81 -23.04
CA SER A 116 -29.48 -25.47 -23.48
C SER A 116 -28.54 -24.51 -24.19
N ALA A 117 -29.07 -23.67 -25.07
CA ALA A 117 -28.27 -22.69 -25.80
C ALA A 117 -27.72 -21.62 -24.83
N PHE A 118 -28.53 -21.17 -23.87
CA PHE A 118 -28.09 -20.23 -22.85
C PHE A 118 -26.99 -20.81 -21.94
N VAL A 119 -27.10 -22.08 -21.54
CA VAL A 119 -26.04 -22.76 -20.77
C VAL A 119 -24.74 -22.87 -21.56
N GLN A 120 -24.81 -23.08 -22.87
CA GLN A 120 -23.61 -23.07 -23.73
C GLN A 120 -22.96 -21.69 -23.79
N PHE A 121 -23.77 -20.62 -23.82
CA PHE A 121 -23.27 -19.26 -23.68
C PHE A 121 -22.57 -19.03 -22.34
N ILE A 122 -23.14 -19.50 -21.22
CA ILE A 122 -22.50 -19.41 -19.89
C ILE A 122 -21.16 -20.14 -19.87
N TYR A 123 -21.07 -21.34 -20.44
CA TYR A 123 -19.80 -22.08 -20.51
C TYR A 123 -18.76 -21.36 -21.37
N PHE A 124 -19.20 -20.76 -22.49
CA PHE A 124 -18.33 -19.92 -23.32
C PHE A 124 -17.82 -18.71 -22.53
N GLU A 125 -18.73 -17.99 -21.86
CA GLU A 125 -18.39 -16.85 -21.02
C GLU A 125 -17.36 -17.27 -19.96
N GLN A 126 -17.64 -18.29 -19.14
CA GLN A 126 -16.74 -18.77 -18.08
C GLN A 126 -15.34 -19.13 -18.58
N LYS A 127 -15.23 -19.72 -19.77
CA LYS A 127 -13.94 -20.06 -20.37
C LYS A 127 -13.14 -18.81 -20.77
N HIS A 128 -13.82 -17.75 -21.20
CA HIS A 128 -13.21 -16.51 -21.65
C HIS A 128 -13.13 -15.42 -20.56
N THR A 129 -13.80 -15.62 -19.42
CA THR A 129 -13.81 -14.70 -18.28
C THR A 129 -12.39 -14.38 -17.80
N ALA A 130 -11.50 -15.39 -17.70
CA ALA A 130 -10.12 -15.17 -17.29
C ALA A 130 -9.38 -14.21 -18.24
N THR A 131 -9.51 -14.42 -19.55
CA THR A 131 -8.90 -13.55 -20.56
C THR A 131 -9.51 -12.14 -20.54
N ILE A 132 -10.83 -12.02 -20.35
CA ILE A 132 -11.50 -10.72 -20.22
C ILE A 132 -10.99 -9.96 -19.00
N TYR A 133 -10.84 -10.63 -17.85
CA TYR A 133 -10.28 -10.02 -16.64
C TYR A 133 -8.81 -9.61 -16.82
N GLU A 134 -8.00 -10.40 -17.53
CA GLU A 134 -6.62 -10.01 -17.84
C GLU A 134 -6.57 -8.73 -18.68
N PHE A 135 -7.41 -8.60 -19.71
CA PHE A 135 -7.48 -7.37 -20.50
C PHE A 135 -8.02 -6.20 -19.69
N LYS A 136 -9.04 -6.42 -18.87
CA LYS A 136 -9.57 -5.38 -17.99
C LYS A 136 -8.52 -4.87 -17.01
N ASN A 137 -7.83 -5.77 -16.31
CA ASN A 137 -6.77 -5.40 -15.38
C ASN A 137 -5.64 -4.63 -16.08
N LYS A 138 -5.25 -5.04 -17.31
CA LYS A 138 -4.27 -4.28 -18.10
C LYS A 138 -4.77 -2.89 -18.46
N THR A 139 -6.02 -2.74 -18.86
CA THR A 139 -6.62 -1.43 -19.12
C THR A 139 -6.62 -0.57 -17.87
N ASP A 140 -7.03 -1.11 -16.73
CA ASP A 140 -7.02 -0.41 -15.44
C ASP A 140 -5.59 0.00 -15.02
N GLU A 141 -4.58 -0.86 -15.26
CA GLU A 141 -3.16 -0.53 -15.07
C GLU A 141 -2.71 0.62 -15.97
N TYR A 142 -3.07 0.59 -17.26
CA TYR A 142 -2.73 1.66 -18.20
C TYR A 142 -3.40 2.99 -17.82
N ASP A 143 -4.66 2.95 -17.39
CA ASP A 143 -5.38 4.15 -16.94
C ASP A 143 -4.73 4.74 -15.68
N ASN A 144 -4.30 3.90 -14.74
CA ASN A 144 -3.56 4.35 -13.56
C ASN A 144 -2.22 5.00 -13.93
N ILE A 145 -1.46 4.38 -14.84
CA ILE A 145 -0.20 4.94 -15.34
C ILE A 145 -0.45 6.27 -16.05
N LEU A 146 -1.49 6.35 -16.89
CA LEU A 146 -1.84 7.58 -17.61
C LEU A 146 -2.18 8.71 -16.63
N ASN A 147 -2.99 8.43 -15.61
CA ASN A 147 -3.36 9.39 -14.57
C ASN A 147 -2.14 9.87 -13.77
N GLU A 148 -1.23 8.96 -13.41
CA GLU A 148 0.02 9.31 -12.71
C GLU A 148 0.92 10.22 -13.57
N LYS A 149 1.10 9.87 -14.85
CA LYS A 149 1.87 10.70 -15.79
C LYS A 149 1.24 12.07 -16.00
N GLN A 150 -0.09 12.14 -16.11
CA GLN A 150 -0.82 13.38 -16.27
C GLN A 150 -0.64 14.29 -15.04
N ALA A 151 -0.80 13.74 -13.84
CA ALA A 151 -0.57 14.46 -12.59
C ALA A 151 0.87 14.99 -12.49
N ARG A 152 1.86 14.17 -12.89
CA ARG A 152 3.26 14.58 -12.91
C ARG A 152 3.53 15.70 -13.91
N ILE A 153 2.90 15.67 -15.08
CA ILE A 153 3.00 16.73 -16.08
C ILE A 153 2.43 18.04 -15.54
N GLU A 154 1.30 18.01 -14.83
CA GLU A 154 0.70 19.19 -14.21
C GLU A 154 1.59 19.78 -13.11
N GLU A 155 2.15 18.94 -12.25
CA GLU A 155 3.10 19.37 -11.21
C GLU A 155 4.35 20.04 -11.82
N LEU A 156 4.91 19.46 -12.88
CA LEU A 156 6.07 20.02 -13.57
C LEU A 156 5.73 21.34 -14.28
N LYS A 157 4.54 21.46 -14.88
CA LYS A 157 4.07 22.72 -15.46
C LYS A 157 3.97 23.83 -14.40
N GLN A 158 3.44 23.52 -13.22
CA GLN A 158 3.36 24.48 -12.12
C GLN A 158 4.75 24.92 -11.64
N LYS A 159 5.70 23.99 -11.50
CA LYS A 159 7.09 24.31 -11.15
C LYS A 159 7.77 25.19 -12.20
N ILE A 160 7.55 24.91 -13.49
CA ILE A 160 8.10 25.72 -14.59
C ILE A 160 7.54 27.15 -14.52
N GLU A 161 6.24 27.32 -14.30
CA GLU A 161 5.63 28.65 -14.17
C GLU A 161 6.14 29.40 -12.93
N GLN A 162 6.34 28.73 -11.79
CA GLN A 162 6.95 29.34 -10.60
C GLN A 162 8.36 29.86 -10.90
N VAL A 163 9.23 29.02 -11.48
CA VAL A 163 10.59 29.43 -11.86
C VAL A 163 10.59 30.56 -12.89
N ARG A 164 9.62 30.55 -13.81
CA ARG A 164 9.46 31.61 -14.81
C ARG A 164 9.11 32.96 -14.15
N LEU A 165 8.18 32.95 -13.20
CA LEU A 165 7.79 34.14 -12.44
C LEU A 165 8.93 34.66 -11.55
N GLU A 166 9.71 33.76 -10.95
CA GLU A 166 10.91 34.14 -10.19
C GLU A 166 11.96 34.80 -11.09
N ARG A 167 12.24 34.20 -12.26
CA ARG A 167 13.17 34.79 -13.24
C ARG A 167 12.73 36.16 -13.73
N GLU A 168 11.43 36.36 -13.96
CA GLU A 168 10.92 37.66 -14.38
C GLU A 168 11.11 38.73 -13.30
N LYS A 169 10.92 38.37 -12.02
CA LYS A 169 11.21 39.27 -10.88
C LYS A 169 12.70 39.60 -10.80
N ASP A 170 13.56 38.57 -10.90
CA ASP A 170 15.01 38.73 -10.86
C ASP A 170 15.51 39.59 -12.03
N GLU A 171 14.93 39.44 -13.22
CA GLU A 171 15.28 40.23 -14.40
C GLU A 171 14.92 41.72 -14.21
N VAL A 172 13.74 42.00 -13.64
CA VAL A 172 13.33 43.37 -13.31
C VAL A 172 14.26 43.99 -12.25
N GLU A 173 14.64 43.22 -11.22
CA GLU A 173 15.57 43.69 -10.20
C GLU A 173 16.98 43.93 -10.76
N ALA A 174 17.48 43.01 -11.59
CA ALA A 174 18.75 43.15 -12.29
C ALA A 174 18.78 44.38 -13.21
N GLN A 175 17.68 44.68 -13.91
CA GLN A 175 17.55 45.89 -14.72
C GLN A 175 17.63 47.15 -13.85
N LYS A 176 16.93 47.20 -12.71
CA LYS A 176 17.01 48.34 -11.76
C LYS A 176 18.43 48.54 -11.22
N ILE A 177 19.10 47.45 -10.82
CA ILE A 177 20.49 47.52 -10.35
C ILE A 177 21.42 48.03 -11.46
N LYS A 178 21.22 47.58 -12.70
CA LYS A 178 22.00 48.02 -13.86
C LYS A 178 21.81 49.52 -14.14
N GLU A 179 20.58 50.02 -14.04
CA GLU A 179 20.30 51.46 -14.16
C GLU A 179 20.98 52.27 -13.07
N ILE A 180 20.93 51.81 -11.81
CA ILE A 180 21.60 52.46 -10.68
C ILE A 180 23.11 52.47 -10.88
N ASN A 181 23.70 51.34 -11.27
CA ASN A 181 25.14 51.24 -11.57
C ASN A 181 25.56 52.18 -12.70
N ASN A 182 24.76 52.30 -13.76
CA ASN A 182 25.03 53.25 -14.84
C ASN A 182 25.00 54.70 -14.35
N LYS A 183 24.01 55.07 -13.50
CA LYS A 183 23.93 56.40 -12.88
C LYS A 183 25.15 56.70 -12.01
N LEU A 184 25.53 55.77 -11.14
CA LEU A 184 26.71 55.90 -10.27
C LEU A 184 28.01 55.98 -11.07
N THR A 185 28.12 55.20 -12.16
CA THR A 185 29.29 55.23 -13.04
C THR A 185 29.42 56.59 -13.73
N ASN A 186 28.31 57.17 -14.19
CA ASN A 186 28.30 58.51 -14.77
C ASN A 186 28.66 59.58 -13.73
N GLN A 187 28.09 59.52 -12.53
CA GLN A 187 28.45 60.43 -11.43
C GLN A 187 29.94 60.32 -11.07
N ASN A 188 30.50 59.12 -11.01
CA ASN A 188 31.93 58.92 -10.78
C ASN A 188 32.79 59.52 -11.89
N ARG A 189 32.36 59.42 -13.17
CA ARG A 189 33.05 60.07 -14.29
C ARG A 189 33.02 61.59 -14.17
N GLU A 190 31.87 62.16 -13.83
CA GLU A 190 31.72 63.61 -13.61
C GLU A 190 32.59 64.09 -12.44
N LEU A 191 32.55 63.38 -11.30
CA LEU A 191 33.38 63.68 -10.13
C LEU A 191 34.87 63.59 -10.46
N LYS A 192 35.29 62.57 -11.22
CA LYS A 192 36.68 62.44 -11.68
C LYS A 192 37.09 63.60 -12.58
N SER A 193 36.23 63.99 -13.54
CA SER A 193 36.48 65.16 -14.39
C SER A 193 36.62 66.44 -13.57
N ASN A 194 35.74 66.66 -12.58
CA ASN A 194 35.80 67.81 -11.68
C ASN A 194 37.07 67.78 -10.81
N HIS A 195 37.45 66.60 -10.32
CA HIS A 195 38.70 66.40 -9.60
C HIS A 195 39.90 66.79 -10.48
N ASP A 196 39.96 66.31 -11.72
CA ASP A 196 41.07 66.59 -12.64
C ASP A 196 41.17 68.10 -12.96
N VAL A 197 40.05 68.78 -13.17
CA VAL A 197 39.99 70.24 -13.32
C VAL A 197 40.51 70.95 -12.08
N THR A 198 40.06 70.53 -10.89
CA THR A 198 40.47 71.12 -9.62
C THR A 198 41.95 70.88 -9.35
N ALA A 199 42.46 69.68 -9.61
CA ALA A 199 43.86 69.34 -9.50
C ALA A 199 44.74 70.18 -10.44
N ASN A 200 44.30 70.39 -11.68
CA ASN A 200 44.97 71.30 -12.62
C ASN A 200 44.97 72.75 -12.13
N ASN A 201 43.86 73.23 -11.55
CA ASN A 201 43.79 74.56 -10.97
C ASN A 201 44.72 74.70 -9.75
N ILE A 202 44.79 73.69 -8.88
CA ILE A 202 45.73 73.66 -7.75
C ILE A 202 47.18 73.70 -8.27
N ALA A 203 47.51 72.93 -9.30
CA ALA A 203 48.84 72.93 -9.90
C ALA A 203 49.20 74.31 -10.49
N LYS A 204 48.27 74.96 -11.20
CA LYS A 204 48.44 76.33 -11.70
C LYS A 204 48.65 77.34 -10.56
N LEU A 205 47.84 77.26 -9.51
CA LEU A 205 47.95 78.15 -8.35
C LEU A 205 49.28 77.93 -7.61
N LYS A 206 49.75 76.68 -7.49
CA LYS A 206 51.08 76.38 -6.93
C LYS A 206 52.21 76.99 -7.77
N SER A 207 52.17 76.83 -9.09
CA SER A 207 53.17 77.44 -9.98
C SER A 207 53.14 78.97 -9.92
N GLN A 208 51.95 79.58 -9.86
CA GLN A 208 51.81 81.02 -9.65
C GLN A 208 52.36 81.46 -8.30
N LYS A 209 52.09 80.70 -7.24
CA LYS A 209 52.64 80.95 -5.91
C LYS A 209 54.17 80.90 -5.94
N GLU A 210 54.77 79.87 -6.53
CA GLU A 210 56.23 79.74 -6.67
C GLU A 210 56.82 80.91 -7.47
N SER A 211 56.20 81.31 -8.58
CA SER A 211 56.64 82.47 -9.37
C SER A 211 56.52 83.79 -8.59
N LEU A 212 55.46 83.96 -7.80
CA LEU A 212 55.31 85.12 -6.93
C LEU A 212 56.31 85.10 -5.78
N GLU A 213 56.59 83.95 -5.17
CA GLU A 213 57.64 83.78 -4.17
C GLU A 213 59.01 84.12 -4.75
N GLU A 214 59.33 83.66 -5.96
CA GLU A 214 60.57 84.03 -6.66
C GLU A 214 60.63 85.54 -6.91
N LYS A 215 59.55 86.16 -7.40
CA LYS A 215 59.47 87.63 -7.57
C LYS A 215 59.63 88.36 -6.24
N ILE A 216 59.02 87.87 -5.16
CA ILE A 216 59.18 88.44 -3.82
C ILE A 216 60.65 88.34 -3.41
N THR A 217 61.30 87.18 -3.54
CA THR A 217 62.72 87.03 -3.20
C THR A 217 63.62 87.95 -4.03
N ASN A 218 63.39 88.06 -5.34
CA ASN A 218 64.12 88.99 -6.21
C ASN A 218 63.89 90.44 -5.82
N THR A 219 62.65 90.82 -5.50
CA THR A 219 62.33 92.17 -5.03
C THR A 219 62.96 92.42 -3.66
N GLN A 220 63.00 91.43 -2.77
CA GLN A 220 63.65 91.50 -1.47
C GLN A 220 65.17 91.71 -1.64
N LEU A 221 65.80 91.00 -2.57
CA LEU A 221 67.21 91.19 -2.93
C LEU A 221 67.45 92.58 -3.52
N MET A 222 66.58 93.07 -4.39
CA MET A 222 66.66 94.44 -4.90
C MET A 222 66.45 95.49 -3.81
N ILE A 223 65.51 95.27 -2.89
CA ILE A 223 65.29 96.13 -1.71
C ILE A 223 66.53 96.11 -0.84
N ASN A 224 67.13 94.95 -0.56
CA ASN A 224 68.34 94.84 0.24
C ASN A 224 69.51 95.55 -0.44
N ASN A 225 69.72 95.35 -1.76
CA ASN A 225 70.73 96.07 -2.52
C ASN A 225 70.49 97.59 -2.51
N ASN A 226 69.24 98.04 -2.71
CA ASN A 226 68.88 99.44 -2.63
C ASN A 226 68.97 99.98 -1.19
N GLN A 227 68.79 99.15 -0.16
CA GLN A 227 69.00 99.49 1.24
C GLN A 227 70.49 99.56 1.56
N GLU A 228 71.33 98.71 0.99
CA GLU A 228 72.79 98.82 1.06
C GLU A 228 73.28 100.07 0.35
N GLU A 229 72.71 100.40 -0.81
CA GLU A 229 73.00 101.63 -1.53
C GLU A 229 72.42 102.86 -0.81
N SER A 230 71.23 102.74 -0.22
CA SER A 230 70.61 103.78 0.60
C SER A 230 71.33 103.94 1.94
N THR A 231 71.90 102.91 2.55
CA THR A 231 72.75 103.02 3.75
C THR A 231 74.12 103.59 3.39
N ARG A 232 74.66 103.26 2.22
CA ARG A 232 75.83 103.94 1.66
C ARG A 232 75.55 105.43 1.43
N LEU A 233 74.39 105.79 0.87
CA LEU A 233 73.96 107.18 0.64
C LEU A 233 73.52 107.90 1.94
N ARG A 234 72.91 107.19 2.90
CA ARG A 234 72.54 107.70 4.24
C ARG A 234 73.76 107.86 5.14
N SER A 235 74.84 107.09 4.94
CA SER A 235 76.13 107.31 5.62
C SER A 235 76.82 108.61 5.15
N LEU A 236 76.43 109.12 3.98
CA LEU A 236 76.83 110.42 3.41
C LEU A 236 75.86 111.55 3.74
N LEU A 237 74.72 111.25 4.35
CA LEU A 237 73.71 112.24 4.71
C LEU A 237 73.09 111.87 6.06
N VAL A 238 73.90 111.93 7.12
CA VAL A 238 73.36 111.95 8.47
C VAL A 238 72.97 113.39 8.79
N HIS A 239 71.67 113.63 8.94
CA HIS A 239 71.14 114.28 10.15
C HIS A 239 69.61 114.20 10.15
N ASN A 240 69.03 113.33 10.99
CA ASN A 240 68.03 113.79 11.96
C ASN A 240 67.72 112.73 13.05
N PRO A 241 67.80 113.05 14.35
CA PRO A 241 67.66 112.09 15.46
C PRO A 241 66.20 111.77 15.88
N GLU A 242 65.18 112.18 15.12
CA GLU A 242 63.77 111.94 15.48
C GLU A 242 63.13 110.71 14.80
N GLU A 243 63.66 110.23 13.67
CA GLU A 243 63.13 109.03 13.00
C GLU A 243 63.47 107.72 13.74
N PHE A 244 64.60 107.67 14.46
CA PHE A 244 65.03 106.48 15.19
C PHE A 244 64.11 106.12 16.37
N LYS A 245 63.44 107.10 16.99
CA LYS A 245 62.49 106.81 18.07
C LYS A 245 61.18 106.20 17.53
N LYS A 246 60.67 106.67 16.39
CA LYS A 246 59.49 106.08 15.73
C LYS A 246 59.79 104.72 15.08
N LEU A 247 61.00 104.52 14.55
CA LEU A 247 61.41 103.25 13.97
C LEU A 247 61.56 102.15 15.03
N ILE A 248 62.11 102.47 16.21
CA ILE A 248 62.21 101.54 17.35
C ILE A 248 60.81 101.18 17.89
N GLU A 249 59.89 102.14 17.94
CA GLU A 249 58.50 101.89 18.35
C GLU A 249 57.76 101.01 17.34
N ASN A 250 57.92 101.26 16.03
CA ASN A 250 57.35 100.42 14.97
C ASN A 250 57.96 99.02 14.91
N LEU A 251 59.28 98.88 15.14
CA LEU A 251 59.93 97.57 15.23
C LEU A 251 59.49 96.80 16.46
N ASN A 252 59.30 97.45 17.61
CA ASN A 252 58.74 96.81 18.80
C ASN A 252 57.29 96.37 18.58
N ASN A 253 56.47 97.18 17.91
CA ASN A 253 55.10 96.81 17.56
C ASN A 253 55.07 95.63 16.58
N SER A 254 55.90 95.66 15.53
CA SER A 254 56.00 94.54 14.58
C SER A 254 56.54 93.26 15.23
N LEU A 255 57.50 93.38 16.16
CA LEU A 255 58.04 92.26 16.90
C LEU A 255 57.03 91.68 17.89
N ASN A 256 56.19 92.51 18.52
CA ASN A 256 55.07 92.06 19.33
C ASN A 256 53.97 91.40 18.48
N ASP A 257 53.64 91.94 17.31
CA ASP A 257 52.69 91.32 16.38
C ASP A 257 53.18 89.96 15.88
N LYS A 258 54.48 89.84 15.57
CA LYS A 258 55.09 88.56 15.18
C LYS A 258 55.15 87.57 16.34
N ARG A 259 55.45 88.02 17.56
CA ARG A 259 55.34 87.17 18.76
C ARG A 259 53.90 86.70 18.99
N HIS A 260 52.92 87.57 18.74
CA HIS A 260 51.51 87.19 18.85
C HIS A 260 51.11 86.19 17.75
N GLN A 261 51.54 86.39 16.50
CA GLN A 261 51.34 85.44 15.40
C GLN A 261 51.99 84.08 15.67
N ILE A 262 53.21 84.05 16.23
CA ILE A 262 53.87 82.81 16.61
C ILE A 262 53.08 82.11 17.72
N SER A 263 52.65 82.85 18.75
CA SER A 263 51.83 82.29 19.83
C SER A 263 50.48 81.71 19.35
N THR A 264 49.81 82.36 18.39
CA THR A 264 48.56 81.83 17.82
C THR A 264 48.81 80.61 16.93
N THR A 265 49.91 80.60 16.19
CA THR A 265 50.29 79.47 15.34
C THR A 265 50.71 78.26 16.19
N ASP A 266 51.46 78.48 17.27
CA ASP A 266 51.84 77.43 18.23
C ASP A 266 50.62 76.81 18.93
N LYS A 267 49.66 77.64 19.34
CA LYS A 267 48.36 77.15 19.86
C LYS A 267 47.65 76.27 18.83
N ARG A 268 47.63 76.69 17.56
CA ARG A 268 46.99 75.92 16.48
C ARG A 268 47.74 74.62 16.17
N ILE A 269 49.07 74.60 16.29
CA ILE A 269 49.87 73.38 16.17
C ILE A 269 49.55 72.42 17.31
N GLN A 270 49.46 72.92 18.56
CA GLN A 270 49.07 72.09 19.71
C GLN A 270 47.66 71.51 19.57
N GLU A 271 46.69 72.31 19.08
CA GLU A 271 45.34 71.83 18.78
C GLU A 271 45.34 70.74 17.70
N LEU A 272 46.10 70.93 16.62
CA LEU A 272 46.23 69.94 15.54
C LEU A 272 46.92 68.65 16.02
N GLN A 273 47.95 68.76 16.85
CA GLN A 273 48.61 67.60 17.47
C GLN A 273 47.65 66.84 18.40
N SER A 274 46.87 67.55 19.21
CA SER A 274 45.82 66.94 20.03
C SER A 274 44.78 66.19 19.18
N ASN A 275 44.34 66.78 18.07
CA ASN A 275 43.41 66.13 17.14
C ASN A 275 44.04 64.93 16.42
N MET A 276 45.33 64.99 16.08
CA MET A 276 46.06 63.86 15.51
C MET A 276 46.13 62.69 16.49
N HIS A 277 46.42 62.94 17.78
CA HIS A 277 46.39 61.90 18.81
C HIS A 277 44.99 61.27 18.96
N LYS A 278 43.92 62.07 18.89
CA LYS A 278 42.54 61.54 18.90
C LYS A 278 42.25 60.67 17.67
N MET A 279 42.71 61.07 16.48
CA MET A 279 42.56 60.26 15.26
C MET A 279 43.38 58.97 15.32
N GLN A 280 44.57 59.00 15.92
CA GLN A 280 45.39 57.81 16.14
C GLN A 280 44.65 56.80 17.04
N ALA A 281 44.08 57.27 18.16
CA ALA A 281 43.28 56.43 19.05
C ALA A 281 42.03 55.86 18.36
N LEU A 282 41.33 56.66 17.54
CA LEU A 282 40.20 56.17 16.74
C LEU A 282 40.62 55.08 15.74
N LYS A 283 41.79 55.23 15.11
CA LYS A 283 42.33 54.22 14.19
C LYS A 283 42.61 52.89 14.92
N GLU A 284 43.14 52.95 16.14
CA GLU A 284 43.39 51.76 16.96
C GLU A 284 42.08 51.04 17.29
N ILE A 285 41.05 51.78 17.73
CA ILE A 285 39.71 51.22 18.01
C ILE A 285 39.11 50.57 16.75
N ILE A 286 39.19 51.24 15.58
CA ILE A 286 38.70 50.68 14.32
C ILE A 286 39.46 49.39 13.97
N SER A 287 40.78 49.35 14.20
CA SER A 287 41.57 48.15 13.96
C SER A 287 41.17 46.98 14.87
N GLU A 288 40.81 47.26 16.13
CA GLU A 288 40.26 46.25 17.04
C GLU A 288 38.88 45.77 16.59
N CYS A 289 37.98 46.68 16.18
CA CYS A 289 36.68 46.29 15.64
C CYS A 289 36.80 45.40 14.40
N ILE A 290 37.75 45.68 13.50
CA ILE A 290 38.01 44.84 12.32
C ILE A 290 38.43 43.44 12.74
N LYS A 291 39.33 43.31 13.74
CA LYS A 291 39.74 42.00 14.26
C LYS A 291 38.57 41.23 14.85
N SER A 292 37.74 41.88 15.67
CA SER A 292 36.54 41.23 16.24
C SER A 292 35.55 40.79 15.17
N ILE A 293 35.40 41.56 14.08
CA ILE A 293 34.55 41.15 12.94
C ILE A 293 35.14 39.92 12.23
N GLN A 294 36.46 39.86 12.04
CA GLN A 294 37.14 38.70 11.46
C GLN A 294 36.95 37.45 12.31
N GLU A 295 37.14 37.54 13.63
CA GLU A 295 36.89 36.43 14.57
C GLU A 295 35.42 35.98 14.54
N CYS A 296 34.47 36.92 14.48
CA CYS A 296 33.05 36.60 14.32
C CYS A 296 32.77 35.87 13.00
N GLN A 297 33.45 36.23 11.91
CA GLN A 297 33.28 35.61 10.61
C GLN A 297 33.85 34.18 10.59
N GLU A 298 35.01 33.95 11.19
CA GLU A 298 35.59 32.61 11.36
C GLU A 298 34.68 31.70 12.18
N ASN A 299 34.18 32.19 13.32
CA ASN A 299 33.23 31.47 14.16
C ASN A 299 31.92 31.15 13.40
N PHE A 300 31.46 32.06 12.53
CA PHE A 300 30.26 31.82 11.72
C PHE A 300 30.48 30.73 10.66
N ASP A 301 31.66 30.71 10.03
CA ASP A 301 32.01 29.66 9.07
C ASP A 301 32.12 28.30 9.77
N GLU A 302 32.72 28.23 10.96
CA GLU A 302 32.71 27.01 11.78
C GLU A 302 31.29 26.55 12.11
N PHE A 303 30.44 27.47 12.60
CA PHE A 303 29.03 27.17 12.89
C PHE A 303 28.30 26.59 11.67
N LYS A 304 28.55 27.15 10.47
CA LYS A 304 27.97 26.66 9.22
C LYS A 304 28.43 25.24 8.89
N THR A 305 29.68 24.88 9.18
CA THR A 305 30.15 23.49 9.03
C THR A 305 29.48 22.54 10.02
N TYR A 306 29.29 22.96 11.27
CA TYR A 306 28.56 22.17 12.27
C TYR A 306 27.09 22.00 11.89
N GLN A 307 26.45 23.05 11.36
CA GLN A 307 25.07 22.99 10.88
C GLN A 307 24.91 21.99 9.73
N LYS A 308 25.85 21.96 8.78
CA LYS A 308 25.86 20.95 7.71
C LYS A 308 26.00 19.53 8.27
N LYS A 309 26.97 19.31 9.18
CA LYS A 309 27.16 17.99 9.83
C LYS A 309 25.91 17.56 10.61
N ALA A 310 25.25 18.49 11.31
CA ALA A 310 24.02 18.20 12.03
C ALA A 310 22.87 17.83 11.08
N SER A 311 22.77 18.49 9.92
CA SER A 311 21.79 18.15 8.88
C SER A 311 22.06 16.76 8.29
N GLU A 312 23.32 16.46 7.96
CA GLU A 312 23.72 15.15 7.43
C GLU A 312 23.46 14.02 8.44
N GLU A 313 23.74 14.26 9.73
CA GLU A 313 23.45 13.28 10.78
C GLU A 313 21.94 13.14 11.02
N GLY A 314 21.17 14.24 10.90
CA GLY A 314 19.71 14.21 10.91
C GLY A 314 19.12 13.33 9.81
N GLU A 315 19.64 13.45 8.57
CA GLU A 315 19.23 12.57 7.46
C GLU A 315 19.58 11.09 7.70
N LYS A 316 20.70 10.80 8.36
CA LYS A 316 21.04 9.41 8.74
C LYS A 316 20.08 8.88 9.80
N VAL A 317 19.73 9.69 10.79
CA VAL A 317 18.76 9.32 11.83
C VAL A 317 17.39 9.05 11.20
N GLU A 318 16.91 9.89 10.28
CA GLU A 318 15.65 9.63 9.57
C GLU A 318 15.66 8.31 8.77
N LYS A 319 16.78 7.98 8.13
CA LYS A 319 16.95 6.69 7.44
C LYS A 319 16.88 5.53 8.42
N VAL A 320 17.63 5.60 9.52
CA VAL A 320 17.60 4.56 10.57
C VAL A 320 16.20 4.43 11.15
N ASP A 321 15.49 5.52 11.43
CA ASP A 321 14.12 5.50 11.94
C ASP A 321 13.15 4.83 10.94
N SER A 322 13.31 5.09 9.64
CA SER A 322 12.51 4.43 8.61
C SER A 322 12.80 2.92 8.53
N ASP A 323 14.06 2.51 8.65
CA ASP A 323 14.45 1.11 8.70
C ASP A 323 13.92 0.42 9.96
N VAL A 324 13.97 1.08 11.12
CA VAL A 324 13.38 0.56 12.38
C VAL A 324 11.87 0.38 12.22
N ARG A 325 11.15 1.33 11.62
CA ARG A 325 9.70 1.18 11.37
C ARG A 325 9.40 0.00 10.46
N ASN A 326 10.17 -0.18 9.39
CA ASN A 326 10.01 -1.30 8.46
C ASN A 326 10.26 -2.65 9.16
N LEU A 327 11.36 -2.76 9.92
CA LEU A 327 11.69 -3.96 10.71
C LEU A 327 10.65 -4.24 11.79
N THR A 328 10.07 -3.20 12.41
CA THR A 328 9.01 -3.35 13.41
C THR A 328 7.75 -3.92 12.77
N MET A 329 7.34 -3.41 11.60
CA MET A 329 6.22 -3.99 10.84
C MET A 329 6.49 -5.44 10.43
N GLU A 330 7.70 -5.77 9.99
CA GLU A 330 8.07 -7.14 9.62
C GLU A 330 8.01 -8.09 10.84
N ASN A 331 8.51 -7.65 11.99
CA ASN A 331 8.40 -8.40 13.25
C ASN A 331 6.94 -8.60 13.68
N GLU A 332 6.08 -7.59 13.59
CA GLU A 332 4.66 -7.73 13.91
C GLU A 332 3.96 -8.74 12.99
N GLN A 333 4.30 -8.75 11.69
CA GLN A 333 3.80 -9.74 10.75
C GLN A 333 4.30 -11.15 11.06
N LEU A 334 5.58 -11.30 11.44
CA LEU A 334 6.14 -12.58 11.86
C LEU A 334 5.49 -13.09 13.15
N ASP A 335 5.26 -12.23 14.14
CA ASP A 335 4.56 -12.58 15.38
C ASP A 335 3.11 -13.03 15.13
N GLN A 336 2.40 -12.37 14.20
CA GLN A 336 1.08 -12.85 13.78
C GLN A 336 1.14 -14.23 13.12
N ARG A 337 2.11 -14.47 12.24
CA ARG A 337 2.32 -15.79 11.62
C ARG A 337 2.65 -16.84 12.67
N TYR A 338 3.50 -16.51 13.64
CA TYR A 338 3.88 -17.41 14.72
C TYR A 338 2.66 -17.78 15.58
N ARG A 339 1.86 -16.80 16.00
CA ARG A 339 0.59 -17.03 16.71
C ARG A 339 -0.37 -17.93 15.93
N ASN A 340 -0.52 -17.70 14.63
CA ASN A 340 -1.38 -18.55 13.79
C ASN A 340 -0.90 -20.01 13.73
N ILE A 341 0.42 -20.22 13.67
CA ILE A 341 1.02 -21.55 13.69
C ILE A 341 0.83 -22.21 15.06
N GLU A 342 1.07 -21.50 16.16
CA GLU A 342 0.83 -22.01 17.52
C GLU A 342 -0.64 -22.41 17.72
N GLU A 343 -1.59 -21.61 17.26
CA GLU A 343 -3.02 -21.95 17.32
C GLU A 343 -3.36 -23.19 16.47
N MET A 344 -2.70 -23.35 15.32
CA MET A 344 -2.87 -24.53 14.48
C MET A 344 -2.28 -25.77 15.17
N GLU A 345 -1.09 -25.66 15.76
CA GLU A 345 -0.46 -26.73 16.53
C GLU A 345 -1.34 -27.15 17.71
N GLN A 346 -1.84 -26.20 18.50
CA GLN A 346 -2.76 -26.49 19.60
C GLN A 346 -4.03 -27.20 19.12
N ARG A 347 -4.59 -26.80 17.97
CA ARG A 347 -5.75 -27.49 17.37
C ARG A 347 -5.41 -28.92 16.98
N VAL A 348 -4.23 -29.18 16.41
CA VAL A 348 -3.77 -30.53 16.06
C VAL A 348 -3.56 -31.38 17.32
N ILE A 349 -2.94 -30.83 18.36
CA ILE A 349 -2.75 -31.51 19.64
C ILE A 349 -4.09 -31.87 20.28
N LYS A 350 -5.05 -30.93 20.30
CA LYS A 350 -6.42 -31.19 20.81
C LYS A 350 -7.10 -32.33 20.05
N LYS A 351 -7.09 -32.30 18.71
CA LYS A 351 -7.64 -33.38 17.87
C LYS A 351 -6.94 -34.71 18.11
N LYS A 352 -5.62 -34.73 18.26
CA LYS A 352 -4.86 -35.94 18.59
C LYS A 352 -5.31 -36.51 19.93
N ASN A 353 -5.43 -35.68 20.96
CA ASN A 353 -5.86 -36.11 22.29
C ASN A 353 -7.32 -36.61 22.30
N GLU A 354 -8.22 -35.95 21.58
CA GLU A 354 -9.60 -36.44 21.39
C GLU A 354 -9.64 -37.80 20.67
N ASN A 355 -8.83 -37.97 19.63
CA ASN A 355 -8.72 -39.25 18.93
C ASN A 355 -8.16 -40.35 19.83
N ILE A 356 -7.15 -40.07 20.65
CA ILE A 356 -6.62 -41.04 21.63
C ILE A 356 -7.72 -41.44 22.62
N LYS A 357 -8.44 -40.48 23.21
CA LYS A 357 -9.56 -40.76 24.12
C LYS A 357 -10.65 -41.61 23.44
N ASN A 358 -11.01 -41.27 22.20
CA ASN A 358 -11.99 -42.03 21.43
C ASN A 358 -11.53 -43.46 21.12
N LEU A 359 -10.24 -43.65 20.84
CA LEU A 359 -9.64 -44.98 20.65
C LEU A 359 -9.61 -45.77 21.96
N GLU A 360 -9.29 -45.15 23.09
CA GLU A 360 -9.34 -45.79 24.41
C GLU A 360 -10.76 -46.25 24.76
N ILE A 361 -11.76 -45.40 24.52
CA ILE A 361 -13.18 -45.76 24.72
C ILE A 361 -13.54 -46.96 23.83
N LYS A 362 -13.19 -46.94 22.54
CA LYS A 362 -13.44 -48.06 21.62
C LYS A 362 -12.71 -49.33 22.06
N MET A 363 -11.47 -49.21 22.52
CA MET A 363 -10.67 -50.34 23.00
C MET A 363 -11.28 -50.96 24.26
N ASN A 364 -11.76 -50.13 25.19
CA ASN A 364 -12.46 -50.60 26.38
C ASN A 364 -13.79 -51.27 26.03
N GLN A 365 -14.56 -50.71 25.11
CA GLN A 365 -15.79 -51.34 24.60
C GLN A 365 -15.51 -52.69 23.92
N LEU A 366 -14.42 -52.79 23.14
CA LEU A 366 -14.00 -54.05 22.53
C LEU A 366 -13.58 -55.08 23.58
N ARG A 367 -12.83 -54.66 24.61
CA ARG A 367 -12.44 -55.53 25.74
C ARG A 367 -13.67 -56.04 26.47
N GLU A 368 -14.64 -55.17 26.76
CA GLU A 368 -15.88 -55.55 27.43
C GLU A 368 -16.68 -56.55 26.58
N LYS A 369 -16.79 -56.32 25.26
CA LYS A 369 -17.39 -57.28 24.33
C LYS A 369 -16.64 -58.61 24.30
N TYR A 370 -15.31 -58.58 24.30
CA TYR A 370 -14.48 -59.79 24.33
C TYR A 370 -14.70 -60.58 25.61
N TYR A 371 -14.75 -59.92 26.77
CA TYR A 371 -15.04 -60.60 28.05
C TYR A 371 -16.44 -61.22 28.05
N LYS A 372 -17.47 -60.51 27.56
CA LYS A 372 -18.83 -61.08 27.44
C LYS A 372 -18.84 -62.32 26.55
N VAL A 373 -18.22 -62.26 25.37
CA VAL A 373 -18.13 -63.40 24.44
C VAL A 373 -17.35 -64.57 25.05
N ARG A 374 -16.26 -64.29 25.78
CA ARG A 374 -15.47 -65.31 26.47
C ARG A 374 -16.27 -65.98 27.59
N ASP A 375 -16.99 -65.20 28.38
CA ASP A 375 -17.81 -65.71 29.48
C ASP A 375 -19.00 -66.52 28.93
N ASP A 376 -19.64 -66.06 27.85
CA ASP A 376 -20.65 -66.82 27.10
C ASP A 376 -20.10 -68.14 26.55
N TYR A 377 -18.87 -68.14 26.05
CA TYR A 377 -18.20 -69.36 25.57
C TYR A 377 -17.92 -70.34 26.72
N LEU A 378 -17.48 -69.84 27.88
CA LEU A 378 -17.28 -70.65 29.10
C LEU A 378 -18.58 -71.27 29.58
N ILE A 379 -19.67 -70.49 29.62
CA ILE A 379 -21.01 -70.99 30.00
C ILE A 379 -21.46 -72.07 29.01
N LYS A 380 -21.33 -71.82 27.69
CA LYS A 380 -21.67 -72.81 26.65
C LYS A 380 -20.82 -74.07 26.75
N MET A 381 -19.54 -73.96 27.10
CA MET A 381 -18.66 -75.12 27.28
C MET A 381 -19.12 -75.97 28.48
N VAL A 382 -19.46 -75.33 29.60
CA VAL A 382 -19.99 -76.03 30.78
C VAL A 382 -21.33 -76.71 30.46
N ASP A 383 -22.22 -76.04 29.72
CA ASP A 383 -23.50 -76.62 29.33
C ASP A 383 -23.34 -77.75 28.30
N LEU A 384 -22.39 -77.64 27.36
CA LEU A 384 -22.01 -78.73 26.46
C LEU A 384 -21.49 -79.94 27.22
N ASP A 385 -20.65 -79.75 28.24
CA ASP A 385 -20.16 -80.85 29.09
C ASP A 385 -21.28 -81.49 29.90
N LYS A 386 -22.24 -80.71 30.42
CA LYS A 386 -23.45 -81.24 31.07
C LYS A 386 -24.29 -82.05 30.08
N HIS A 387 -24.54 -81.52 28.89
CA HIS A 387 -25.28 -82.24 27.85
C HIS A 387 -24.56 -83.51 27.44
N ARG A 388 -23.23 -83.48 27.29
CA ARG A 388 -22.42 -84.67 26.97
C ARG A 388 -22.53 -85.74 28.06
N LYS A 389 -22.44 -85.36 29.34
CA LYS A 389 -22.65 -86.29 30.46
C LYS A 389 -24.07 -86.87 30.45
N SER A 390 -25.08 -86.05 30.21
CA SER A 390 -26.47 -86.51 30.13
C SER A 390 -26.70 -87.46 28.95
N VAL A 391 -26.11 -87.20 27.78
CA VAL A 391 -26.14 -88.11 26.62
C VAL A 391 -25.43 -89.42 26.95
N GLN A 392 -24.28 -89.37 27.62
CA GLN A 392 -23.56 -90.58 28.01
C GLN A 392 -24.34 -91.42 29.03
N GLU A 393 -25.07 -90.79 29.95
CA GLU A 393 -25.98 -91.48 30.87
C GLU A 393 -27.16 -92.13 30.14
N THR A 394 -27.76 -91.47 29.14
CA THR A 394 -28.86 -92.05 28.36
C THR A 394 -28.37 -93.16 27.42
N GLU A 395 -27.19 -93.04 26.84
CA GLU A 395 -26.53 -94.10 26.08
C GLU A 395 -26.25 -95.32 26.97
N ASN A 396 -25.67 -95.12 28.15
CA ASN A 396 -25.44 -96.21 29.10
C ASN A 396 -26.75 -96.90 29.52
N LYS A 397 -27.81 -96.13 29.83
CA LYS A 397 -29.14 -96.69 30.12
C LYS A 397 -29.70 -97.49 28.94
N THR A 398 -29.46 -97.03 27.71
CA THR A 398 -29.90 -97.73 26.49
C THR A 398 -29.11 -99.03 26.29
N ILE A 399 -27.80 -99.04 26.59
CA ILE A 399 -26.97 -100.25 26.54
C ILE A 399 -27.47 -101.26 27.58
N THR A 400 -27.68 -100.84 28.84
CA THR A 400 -28.18 -101.74 29.88
C THR A 400 -29.57 -102.28 29.56
N LEU A 401 -30.46 -101.46 28.99
CA LEU A 401 -31.78 -101.92 28.54
C LEU A 401 -31.67 -102.89 27.36
N LYS A 402 -30.75 -102.66 26.41
CA LYS A 402 -30.48 -103.62 25.32
C LYS A 402 -29.92 -104.94 25.84
N GLU A 403 -29.05 -104.91 26.84
CA GLU A 403 -28.51 -106.12 27.49
C GLU A 403 -29.58 -106.87 28.27
N GLN A 404 -30.46 -106.16 29.00
CA GLN A 404 -31.63 -106.74 29.65
C GLN A 404 -32.57 -107.38 28.63
N ILE A 405 -32.92 -106.69 27.54
CA ILE A 405 -33.76 -107.25 26.47
C ILE A 405 -33.09 -108.49 25.83
N LYS A 406 -31.76 -108.48 25.64
CA LYS A 406 -31.04 -109.65 25.14
C LYS A 406 -31.07 -110.81 26.13
N SER A 407 -30.90 -110.55 27.43
CA SER A 407 -31.02 -111.54 28.49
C SER A 407 -32.43 -112.13 28.55
N ASP A 408 -33.45 -111.27 28.49
CA ASP A 408 -34.86 -111.69 28.49
C ASP A 408 -35.22 -112.46 27.21
N MET A 409 -34.69 -112.07 26.05
CA MET A 409 -34.80 -112.89 24.84
C MET A 409 -34.11 -114.24 25.03
N ALA A 410 -32.92 -114.30 25.63
CA ALA A 410 -32.20 -115.55 25.83
C ALA A 410 -32.94 -116.49 26.79
N THR A 411 -33.52 -115.98 27.87
CA THR A 411 -34.35 -116.77 28.80
C THR A 411 -35.62 -117.27 28.12
N MET A 412 -36.30 -116.40 27.35
CA MET A 412 -37.49 -116.75 26.58
C MET A 412 -37.17 -117.78 25.48
N ASN A 413 -36.02 -117.67 24.80
CA ASN A 413 -35.56 -118.64 23.80
C ASN A 413 -35.16 -119.97 24.46
N SER A 414 -34.58 -119.95 25.66
CA SER A 414 -34.30 -121.17 26.44
C SER A 414 -35.58 -121.87 26.88
N ALA A 415 -36.60 -121.10 27.28
CA ALA A 415 -37.92 -121.62 27.63
C ALA A 415 -38.63 -122.20 26.40
N TYR A 416 -38.55 -121.52 25.25
CA TYR A 416 -39.05 -122.02 23.97
C TYR A 416 -38.36 -123.33 23.55
N ASN A 417 -37.03 -123.39 23.65
CA ASN A 417 -36.26 -124.60 23.34
C ASN A 417 -36.55 -125.75 24.31
N LYS A 418 -36.79 -125.47 25.60
CA LYS A 418 -37.25 -126.48 26.57
C LYS A 418 -38.62 -127.03 26.19
N LEU A 419 -39.56 -126.15 25.84
CA LEU A 419 -40.89 -126.57 25.37
C LEU A 419 -40.80 -127.41 24.10
N LYS A 420 -39.94 -126.99 23.16
CA LYS A 420 -39.65 -127.73 21.92
C LYS A 420 -39.06 -129.11 22.21
N SER A 421 -38.09 -129.20 23.12
CA SER A 421 -37.52 -130.48 23.54
C SER A 421 -38.53 -131.38 24.24
N GLN A 422 -39.48 -130.83 24.99
CA GLN A 422 -40.59 -131.60 25.59
C GLN A 422 -41.54 -132.14 24.51
N VAL A 423 -41.87 -131.33 23.50
CA VAL A 423 -42.70 -131.75 22.36
C VAL A 423 -41.98 -132.83 21.53
N ASP A 424 -40.68 -132.69 21.29
CA ASP A 424 -39.87 -133.69 20.59
C ASP A 424 -39.76 -134.99 21.42
N CYS A 425 -39.65 -134.90 22.75
CA CYS A 425 -39.64 -136.04 23.66
C CYS A 425 -40.98 -136.81 23.61
N TYR A 426 -42.11 -136.09 23.61
CA TYR A 426 -43.44 -136.68 23.42
C TYR A 426 -43.59 -137.34 22.04
N LEU A 427 -43.04 -136.75 20.98
CA LEU A 427 -43.05 -137.37 19.64
C LEU A 427 -42.21 -138.65 19.59
N THR A 428 -41.06 -138.69 20.28
CA THR A 428 -40.25 -139.91 20.40
C THR A 428 -40.88 -140.99 21.29
N GLU A 429 -41.59 -140.61 22.36
CA GLU A 429 -42.34 -141.57 23.20
C GLU A 429 -43.54 -142.17 22.45
N VAL A 430 -44.23 -141.38 21.62
CA VAL A 430 -45.30 -141.87 20.72
C VAL A 430 -44.73 -142.77 19.61
N GLN A 431 -43.55 -142.45 19.06
CA GLN A 431 -42.90 -143.32 18.07
C GLN A 431 -42.36 -144.63 18.68
N ALA A 432 -41.93 -144.63 19.94
CA ALA A 432 -41.49 -145.83 20.65
C ALA A 432 -42.66 -146.76 21.00
N SER A 433 -43.80 -146.21 21.44
CA SER A 433 -45.00 -146.98 21.77
C SER A 433 -45.74 -147.57 20.55
N LEU A 434 -45.42 -147.12 19.33
CA LEU A 434 -45.88 -147.74 18.07
C LEU A 434 -45.00 -148.91 17.59
N ARG A 435 -43.82 -149.15 18.19
CA ARG A 435 -42.90 -150.25 17.79
C ARG A 435 -42.95 -151.50 18.66
N GLU A 436 -43.66 -151.49 19.80
CA GLU A 436 -43.76 -152.63 20.74
C GLU A 436 -45.08 -153.42 20.68
N ASN A 437 -45.89 -153.26 19.64
CA ASN A 437 -47.06 -154.13 19.36
C ASN A 437 -47.04 -154.70 17.92
N ILE A 438 -45.94 -155.36 17.56
CA ILE A 438 -45.90 -156.41 16.53
C ILE A 438 -45.22 -157.64 17.12
#